data_AF-A0A7S3JVG5-F1
#
_entry.id   AF-A0A7S3JVG5-F1
#
_cell.length_a   1.000
_cell.length_b   1.000
_cell.length_c   1.000
_cell.angle_alpha   90.00
_cell.angle_beta   90.00
_cell.angle_gamma   90.00
#
_symmetry.space_group_name_H-M   'P 1'
#
loop_
_entity.id
_entity.type
_entity.pdbx_description
1 polymer ?
#
loop_
_entity_poly.entity_id
_entity_poly.type
_entity_poly.pdbx_seq_one_letter_code
_entity_poly.pdbx_strand_id
1 'polypeptide(L)'
;MSKVCFSTYITNFFTQAHGAAVSRFRAMFGQGNGMEIGITNCGWKIYPLRPTEEDDVAAEQFMETTWGWFFDPVIFGDYPSSMRERAGDDLPKFSADESKMLRENGLDFLGVNYYTSMYVAASDAAHKASGTDTGVPALHGKFTLTPATDGGQLIGAPAGTSWLFVVPQGLRDLLNWLDTRYPNHAIRITENGCAQPTYLNPINDTFRVDYYRSHIQAMTEAIVYDQINVVGYYAWSLFDNYEWADGYRTRFGIIYVDYTTQVRTPKLSALWYSDLIRSQKGQDAQLPSINHHHSPSTSTRQSSIFDSTSSLPSILFLAILASVLILGTLLRRVTSSSSIHSNNQSPRVELPSILATPRLGATPRHTITSSSASRYQYQPID
;
A
#
# COMPACT_ATOMS: atom_id res chain seq x y z
N MET A 1 13.97 3.21 -25.90
CA MET A 1 12.73 3.31 -25.10
C MET A 1 13.10 4.04 -23.81
N SER A 2 12.49 5.18 -23.51
CA SER A 2 12.75 5.90 -22.24
C SER A 2 12.26 5.05 -21.05
N LYS A 3 12.78 5.27 -19.83
CA LYS A 3 12.32 4.55 -18.62
C LYS A 3 10.81 4.74 -18.38
N VAL A 4 10.30 5.92 -18.69
CA VAL A 4 8.88 6.30 -18.69
C VAL A 4 8.07 5.42 -19.63
N CYS A 5 8.52 5.29 -20.88
CA CYS A 5 7.88 4.46 -21.89
C CYS A 5 7.88 2.98 -21.47
N PHE A 6 8.83 2.52 -20.66
CA PHE A 6 8.80 1.14 -20.15
C PHE A 6 7.74 0.93 -19.06
N SER A 7 7.58 1.88 -18.12
CA SER A 7 6.58 1.75 -17.04
C SER A 7 5.14 1.78 -17.57
N THR A 8 4.84 2.61 -18.57
CA THR A 8 3.49 2.71 -19.13
C THR A 8 3.05 1.46 -19.86
N TYR A 9 3.98 0.82 -20.59
CA TYR A 9 3.72 -0.45 -21.25
C TYR A 9 3.52 -1.57 -20.24
N ILE A 10 4.34 -1.64 -19.18
CA ILE A 10 4.16 -2.60 -18.10
C ILE A 10 2.79 -2.45 -17.45
N THR A 11 2.39 -1.22 -17.10
CA THR A 11 1.08 -0.96 -16.51
C THR A 11 -0.04 -1.38 -17.45
N ASN A 12 0.05 -1.05 -18.74
CA ASN A 12 -0.90 -1.49 -19.76
C ASN A 12 -1.03 -3.03 -19.79
N PHE A 13 0.08 -3.76 -19.78
CA PHE A 13 0.05 -5.22 -19.73
C PHE A 13 -0.59 -5.76 -18.45
N PHE A 14 -0.27 -5.21 -17.28
CA PHE A 14 -0.88 -5.64 -16.01
C PHE A 14 -2.38 -5.38 -15.95
N THR A 15 -2.83 -4.23 -16.45
CA THR A 15 -4.25 -3.89 -16.55
C THR A 15 -5.00 -4.90 -17.43
N GLN A 16 -4.47 -5.21 -18.62
CA GLN A 16 -5.09 -6.20 -19.51
C GLN A 16 -5.08 -7.62 -18.89
N ALA A 17 -3.96 -8.00 -18.27
CA ALA A 17 -3.84 -9.28 -17.57
C ALA A 17 -4.87 -9.40 -16.43
N HIS A 18 -5.11 -8.30 -15.68
CA HIS A 18 -6.14 -8.25 -14.67
C HIS A 18 -7.54 -8.47 -15.27
N GLY A 19 -7.93 -7.73 -16.32
CA GLY A 19 -9.23 -7.91 -16.97
C GLY A 19 -9.44 -9.34 -17.51
N ALA A 20 -8.40 -9.93 -18.11
CA ALA A 20 -8.44 -11.33 -18.55
C ALA A 20 -8.59 -12.31 -17.38
N ALA A 21 -7.92 -12.07 -16.25
CA ALA A 21 -8.04 -12.88 -15.04
C ALA A 21 -9.45 -12.79 -14.43
N VAL A 22 -10.04 -11.59 -14.36
CA VAL A 22 -11.42 -11.42 -13.89
C VAL A 22 -12.40 -12.15 -14.81
N SER A 23 -12.23 -12.03 -16.13
CA SER A 23 -13.06 -12.77 -17.08
C SER A 23 -13.03 -14.29 -16.83
N ARG A 24 -11.83 -14.84 -16.61
CA ARG A 24 -11.67 -16.27 -16.27
C ARG A 24 -12.27 -16.62 -14.91
N PHE A 25 -12.06 -15.79 -13.91
CA PHE A 25 -12.66 -15.95 -12.58
C PHE A 25 -14.19 -16.04 -12.68
N ARG A 26 -14.83 -15.12 -13.42
CA ARG A 26 -16.29 -15.15 -13.63
C ARG A 26 -16.77 -16.35 -14.43
N ALA A 27 -16.01 -16.77 -15.45
CA ALA A 27 -16.36 -17.97 -16.20
C ALA A 27 -16.32 -19.24 -15.34
N MET A 28 -15.42 -19.31 -14.36
CA MET A 28 -15.28 -20.47 -13.47
C MET A 28 -16.31 -20.48 -12.34
N PHE A 29 -16.58 -19.33 -11.74
CA PHE A 29 -17.35 -19.23 -10.50
C PHE A 29 -18.77 -18.69 -10.70
N GLY A 30 -19.06 -18.09 -11.85
CA GLY A 30 -20.28 -17.35 -12.09
C GLY A 30 -20.25 -15.95 -11.46
N GLN A 31 -21.09 -15.05 -11.96
CA GLN A 31 -21.33 -13.77 -11.31
C GLN A 31 -22.35 -13.94 -10.18
N GLY A 32 -22.15 -13.25 -9.04
CA GLY A 32 -23.13 -13.22 -7.94
C GLY A 32 -23.15 -14.43 -7.02
N ASN A 33 -22.17 -15.34 -7.12
CA ASN A 33 -22.07 -16.51 -6.22
C ASN A 33 -21.41 -16.18 -4.85
N GLY A 34 -21.20 -14.90 -4.55
CA GLY A 34 -20.50 -14.41 -3.35
C GLY A 34 -18.97 -14.44 -3.42
N MET A 35 -18.38 -14.91 -4.53
CA MET A 35 -16.94 -14.84 -4.74
C MET A 35 -16.56 -13.51 -5.38
N GLU A 36 -15.61 -12.82 -4.77
CA GLU A 36 -15.20 -11.48 -5.18
C GLU A 36 -13.75 -11.44 -5.67
N ILE A 37 -13.50 -10.57 -6.63
CA ILE A 37 -12.17 -10.26 -7.15
C ILE A 37 -12.02 -8.74 -7.30
N GLY A 38 -10.85 -8.24 -6.90
CA GLY A 38 -10.50 -6.83 -6.96
C GLY A 38 -9.02 -6.67 -7.29
N ILE A 39 -8.55 -5.42 -7.28
CA ILE A 39 -7.13 -5.09 -7.42
C ILE A 39 -6.72 -4.20 -6.25
N THR A 40 -5.55 -4.47 -5.70
CA THR A 40 -4.92 -3.63 -4.68
C THR A 40 -4.01 -2.62 -5.33
N ASN A 41 -4.25 -1.35 -5.06
CA ASN A 41 -3.38 -0.25 -5.46
C ASN A 41 -2.76 0.42 -4.22
N CYS A 42 -1.57 0.99 -4.39
CA CYS A 42 -0.83 1.67 -3.35
C CYS A 42 -0.54 3.10 -3.79
N GLY A 43 -0.80 4.05 -2.90
CA GLY A 43 -0.58 5.47 -3.19
C GLY A 43 -0.65 6.31 -1.92
N TRP A 44 -0.50 7.60 -2.11
CA TRP A 44 -0.64 8.59 -1.05
C TRP A 44 -1.92 9.37 -1.24
N LYS A 45 -2.47 9.92 -0.15
CA LYS A 45 -3.32 11.10 -0.28
C LYS A 45 -2.41 12.30 -0.53
N ILE A 46 -2.72 13.07 -1.57
CA ILE A 46 -1.99 14.29 -1.89
C ILE A 46 -2.80 15.52 -1.50
N TYR A 47 -2.10 16.48 -0.90
CA TYR A 47 -2.62 17.82 -0.61
C TYR A 47 -1.85 18.87 -1.43
N PRO A 48 -2.51 19.96 -1.84
CA PRO A 48 -1.80 21.11 -2.38
C PRO A 48 -0.85 21.68 -1.31
N LEU A 49 0.36 22.04 -1.69
CA LEU A 49 1.35 22.64 -0.79
C LEU A 49 0.91 24.07 -0.39
N ARG A 50 0.40 24.82 -1.37
CA ARG A 50 -0.07 26.20 -1.21
C ARG A 50 -1.53 26.30 -1.66
N PRO A 51 -2.30 27.26 -1.13
CA PRO A 51 -3.68 27.48 -1.54
C PRO A 51 -3.74 28.22 -2.88
N THR A 52 -3.26 27.60 -3.95
CA THR A 52 -3.29 28.14 -5.32
C THR A 52 -3.90 27.12 -6.28
N GLU A 53 -4.52 27.63 -7.34
CA GLU A 53 -5.18 26.78 -8.36
C GLU A 53 -4.19 25.80 -9.01
N GLU A 54 -2.93 26.21 -9.18
CA GLU A 54 -1.90 25.36 -9.77
C GLU A 54 -1.56 24.16 -8.87
N ASP A 55 -1.45 24.38 -7.56
CA ASP A 55 -1.16 23.31 -6.59
C ASP A 55 -2.38 22.40 -6.40
N ASP A 56 -3.61 22.94 -6.49
CA ASP A 56 -4.85 22.15 -6.48
C ASP A 56 -4.93 21.23 -7.71
N VAL A 57 -4.68 21.77 -8.90
CA VAL A 57 -4.60 20.98 -10.15
C VAL A 57 -3.49 19.94 -10.05
N ALA A 58 -2.33 20.30 -9.48
CA ALA A 58 -1.24 19.35 -9.29
C ALA A 58 -1.62 18.20 -8.34
N ALA A 59 -2.34 18.48 -7.26
CA ALA A 59 -2.81 17.48 -6.32
C ALA A 59 -3.76 16.48 -7.00
N GLU A 60 -4.75 16.96 -7.75
CA GLU A 60 -5.69 16.10 -8.46
C GLU A 60 -4.98 15.26 -9.53
N GLN A 61 -4.13 15.88 -10.36
CA GLN A 61 -3.40 15.16 -11.38
C GLN A 61 -2.47 14.08 -10.82
N PHE A 62 -1.90 14.30 -9.63
CA PHE A 62 -1.08 13.29 -8.96
C PHE A 62 -1.94 12.15 -8.41
N MET A 63 -3.10 12.45 -7.83
CA MET A 63 -4.08 11.43 -7.41
C MET A 63 -4.50 10.56 -8.59
N GLU A 64 -4.78 11.16 -9.75
CA GLU A 64 -5.09 10.43 -10.99
C GLU A 64 -3.90 9.61 -11.50
N THR A 65 -2.67 10.12 -11.39
CA THR A 65 -1.45 9.41 -11.80
C THR A 65 -1.03 8.31 -10.83
N THR A 66 -1.71 8.14 -9.70
CA THR A 66 -1.42 7.06 -8.73
C THR A 66 -2.60 6.12 -8.58
N TRP A 67 -3.74 6.64 -8.16
CA TRP A 67 -4.97 5.88 -7.96
C TRP A 67 -5.70 5.64 -9.28
N GLY A 68 -5.90 6.69 -10.07
CA GLY A 68 -6.58 6.63 -11.37
C GLY A 68 -5.89 5.74 -12.39
N TRP A 69 -4.55 5.68 -12.38
CA TRP A 69 -3.79 4.91 -13.38
C TRP A 69 -4.21 3.42 -13.44
N PHE A 70 -4.53 2.80 -12.31
CA PHE A 70 -4.96 1.40 -12.28
C PHE A 70 -6.47 1.23 -12.22
N PHE A 71 -7.19 2.09 -11.50
CA PHE A 71 -8.63 1.96 -11.32
C PHE A 71 -9.44 2.46 -12.53
N ASP A 72 -9.07 3.59 -13.17
CA ASP A 72 -9.81 4.09 -14.34
C ASP A 72 -9.86 3.07 -15.48
N PRO A 73 -8.75 2.42 -15.88
CA PRO A 73 -8.82 1.46 -16.98
C PRO A 73 -9.74 0.28 -16.70
N VAL A 74 -9.74 -0.26 -15.48
CA VAL A 74 -10.55 -1.44 -15.15
C VAL A 74 -12.02 -1.10 -14.87
N ILE A 75 -12.35 0.17 -14.61
CA ILE A 75 -13.73 0.62 -14.35
C ILE A 75 -14.33 1.30 -15.59
N PHE A 76 -13.59 2.20 -16.23
CA PHE A 76 -14.05 3.03 -17.36
C PHE A 76 -13.52 2.55 -18.73
N GLY A 77 -12.49 1.70 -18.75
CA GLY A 77 -11.92 1.15 -19.99
C GLY A 77 -10.88 2.05 -20.66
N ASP A 78 -10.43 3.12 -20.01
CA ASP A 78 -9.31 3.95 -20.46
C ASP A 78 -8.60 4.60 -19.27
N TYR A 79 -7.40 5.16 -19.47
CA TYR A 79 -6.67 5.92 -18.46
C TYR A 79 -7.32 7.28 -18.18
N PRO A 80 -6.99 7.93 -17.04
CA PRO A 80 -7.46 9.28 -16.76
C PRO A 80 -7.19 10.25 -17.92
N SER A 81 -8.14 11.13 -18.21
CA SER A 81 -8.02 12.12 -19.30
C SER A 81 -6.80 13.03 -19.12
N SER A 82 -6.51 13.45 -17.88
CA SER A 82 -5.35 14.29 -17.58
C SER A 82 -4.02 13.57 -17.87
N MET A 83 -3.96 12.25 -17.64
CA MET A 83 -2.79 11.46 -18.00
C MET A 83 -2.65 11.35 -19.52
N ARG A 84 -3.76 11.14 -20.25
CA ARG A 84 -3.76 11.14 -21.71
C ARG A 84 -3.23 12.44 -22.29
N GLU A 85 -3.69 13.57 -21.75
CA GLU A 85 -3.26 14.90 -22.16
C GLU A 85 -1.77 15.14 -21.93
N ARG A 86 -1.26 14.79 -20.73
CA ARG A 86 0.15 15.03 -20.37
C ARG A 86 1.14 14.05 -21.00
N ALA A 87 0.76 12.79 -21.14
CA ALA A 87 1.65 11.74 -21.62
C ALA A 87 1.59 11.52 -23.13
N GLY A 88 0.48 11.89 -23.79
CA GLY A 88 0.31 11.72 -25.22
C GLY A 88 0.59 10.28 -25.68
N ASP A 89 1.50 10.14 -26.65
CA ASP A 89 1.85 8.85 -27.25
C ASP A 89 2.74 7.96 -26.35
N ASP A 90 3.27 8.48 -25.24
CA ASP A 90 4.01 7.67 -24.26
C ASP A 90 3.07 6.81 -23.40
N LEU A 91 1.76 7.08 -23.44
CA LEU A 91 0.74 6.27 -22.78
C LEU A 91 0.04 5.36 -23.81
N PRO A 92 0.18 4.02 -23.71
CA PRO A 92 -0.45 3.08 -24.63
C PRO A 92 -1.97 3.27 -24.71
N LYS A 93 -2.57 3.00 -25.87
CA LYS A 93 -4.02 3.07 -26.08
C LYS A 93 -4.61 1.67 -26.07
N PHE A 94 -5.71 1.49 -25.35
CA PHE A 94 -6.51 0.28 -25.47
C PHE A 94 -7.25 0.31 -26.82
N SER A 95 -7.25 -0.82 -27.52
CA SER A 95 -8.18 -1.10 -28.61
C SER A 95 -9.62 -1.12 -28.09
N ALA A 96 -10.58 -1.06 -29.01
CA ALA A 96 -12.00 -1.13 -28.66
C ALA A 96 -12.35 -2.42 -27.88
N ASP A 97 -11.75 -3.54 -28.27
CA ASP A 97 -11.97 -4.84 -27.63
C ASP A 97 -11.34 -4.92 -26.24
N GLU A 98 -10.11 -4.40 -26.06
CA GLU A 98 -9.47 -4.34 -24.75
C GLU A 98 -10.24 -3.41 -23.79
N SER A 99 -10.63 -2.23 -24.28
CA SER A 99 -11.41 -1.26 -23.50
C SER A 99 -12.76 -1.83 -23.07
N LYS A 100 -13.44 -2.56 -23.98
CA LYS A 100 -14.68 -3.28 -23.68
C LYS A 100 -14.46 -4.39 -22.66
N MET A 101 -13.44 -5.22 -22.86
CA MET A 101 -13.08 -6.31 -21.93
C MET A 101 -12.85 -5.77 -20.52
N LEU A 102 -12.15 -4.65 -20.36
CA LEU A 102 -11.91 -4.07 -19.05
C LEU A 102 -13.20 -3.64 -18.36
N ARG A 103 -14.07 -2.86 -19.04
CA ARG A 103 -15.35 -2.42 -18.47
C ARG A 103 -16.27 -3.57 -18.08
N GLU A 104 -16.35 -4.60 -18.92
CA GLU A 104 -17.25 -5.74 -18.67
C GLU A 104 -16.73 -6.66 -17.56
N ASN A 105 -15.43 -6.65 -17.31
CA ASN A 105 -14.77 -7.47 -16.28
C ASN A 105 -14.24 -6.60 -15.12
N GLY A 106 -15.04 -5.61 -14.69
CA GLY A 106 -14.70 -4.67 -13.63
C GLY A 106 -14.49 -5.30 -12.24
N LEU A 107 -14.43 -4.46 -11.22
CA LEU A 107 -14.03 -4.85 -9.86
C LEU A 107 -15.24 -5.08 -8.94
N ASP A 108 -15.16 -6.08 -8.06
CA ASP A 108 -16.11 -6.17 -6.92
C ASP A 108 -15.76 -5.19 -5.80
N PHE A 109 -14.46 -4.89 -5.64
CA PHE A 109 -13.96 -3.97 -4.63
C PHE A 109 -12.67 -3.28 -5.07
N LEU A 110 -12.43 -2.10 -4.49
CA LEU A 110 -11.17 -1.36 -4.58
C LEU A 110 -10.28 -1.78 -3.41
N GLY A 111 -9.13 -2.39 -3.70
CA GLY A 111 -8.10 -2.66 -2.69
C GLY A 111 -7.19 -1.45 -2.51
N VAL A 112 -7.04 -1.00 -1.27
CA VAL A 112 -6.31 0.23 -0.92
C VAL A 112 -5.20 -0.09 0.06
N ASN A 113 -3.96 0.19 -0.36
CA ASN A 113 -2.81 0.23 0.53
C ASN A 113 -2.52 1.69 0.86
N TYR A 114 -2.85 2.10 2.08
CA TYR A 114 -2.64 3.47 2.56
C TYR A 114 -1.67 3.47 3.74
N TYR A 115 -0.68 4.35 3.69
CA TYR A 115 0.35 4.47 4.72
C TYR A 115 0.58 5.90 5.21
N THR A 116 0.50 6.88 4.31
CA THR A 116 0.84 8.27 4.56
C THR A 116 0.22 9.19 3.51
N SER A 117 0.34 10.50 3.75
CA SER A 117 0.04 11.56 2.79
C SER A 117 1.29 12.39 2.47
N MET A 118 1.22 13.19 1.41
CA MET A 118 2.26 14.15 1.01
C MET A 118 1.64 15.47 0.54
N TYR A 119 2.42 16.55 0.58
CA TYR A 119 2.10 17.78 -0.15
C TYR A 119 2.68 17.74 -1.56
N VAL A 120 2.05 18.45 -2.49
CA VAL A 120 2.55 18.68 -3.84
C VAL A 120 2.49 20.16 -4.21
N ALA A 121 3.52 20.64 -4.87
CA ALA A 121 3.49 21.91 -5.59
C ALA A 121 3.55 21.67 -7.09
N ALA A 122 2.83 22.50 -7.85
CA ALA A 122 3.10 22.69 -9.27
C ALA A 122 4.53 23.24 -9.41
N SER A 123 5.39 22.48 -10.09
CA SER A 123 6.79 22.85 -10.24
C SER A 123 6.94 23.84 -11.40
N ASP A 124 7.12 25.11 -11.07
CA ASP A 124 7.92 26.00 -11.91
C ASP A 124 9.38 25.67 -11.63
N ALA A 125 10.26 25.73 -12.63
CA ALA A 125 11.69 25.40 -12.50
C ALA A 125 12.46 26.17 -11.39
N ALA A 126 11.78 27.09 -10.67
CA ALA A 126 12.26 27.86 -9.55
C ALA A 126 12.17 27.16 -8.17
N HIS A 127 11.34 26.12 -7.97
CA HIS A 127 11.31 25.39 -6.70
C HIS A 127 12.37 24.28 -6.68
N LYS A 128 13.63 24.69 -6.54
CA LYS A 128 14.72 23.82 -6.06
C LYS A 128 14.60 23.61 -4.55
N ALA A 129 13.46 23.10 -4.08
CA ALA A 129 13.42 22.50 -2.76
C ALA A 129 14.15 21.16 -2.86
N SER A 130 14.77 20.72 -1.76
CA SER A 130 15.49 19.46 -1.59
C SER A 130 14.59 18.22 -1.68
N GLY A 131 13.68 18.18 -2.65
CA GLY A 131 12.78 17.08 -2.94
C GLY A 131 13.60 15.89 -3.42
N THR A 132 13.36 14.75 -2.79
CA THR A 132 13.77 13.47 -3.34
C THR A 132 13.08 13.32 -4.69
N ASP A 133 13.87 13.16 -5.75
CA ASP A 133 13.38 12.62 -7.01
C ASP A 133 12.82 11.23 -6.67
N THR A 134 11.51 11.16 -6.43
CA THR A 134 10.85 9.94 -5.92
C THR A 134 10.81 8.84 -6.97
N GLY A 135 11.31 9.10 -8.18
CA GLY A 135 11.38 8.12 -9.26
C GLY A 135 9.99 7.65 -9.72
N VAL A 136 8.90 8.29 -9.28
CA VAL A 136 7.56 8.11 -9.84
C VAL A 136 7.47 9.08 -11.01
N PRO A 137 7.58 8.61 -12.26
CA PRO A 137 7.40 9.49 -13.39
C PRO A 137 5.93 9.85 -13.41
N ALA A 138 5.61 11.06 -12.98
CA ALA A 138 4.25 11.57 -12.88
C ALA A 138 3.71 11.95 -14.27
N LEU A 139 3.83 11.00 -15.17
CA LEU A 139 3.65 10.94 -16.61
C LEU A 139 2.85 12.11 -17.26
N HIS A 140 3.36 13.30 -17.59
CA HIS A 140 4.65 13.99 -17.43
C HIS A 140 4.44 15.40 -16.82
N GLY A 141 3.68 15.48 -15.73
CA GLY A 141 3.50 16.67 -14.92
C GLY A 141 4.77 17.03 -14.13
N LYS A 142 4.91 18.32 -13.87
CA LYS A 142 6.00 18.94 -13.13
C LYS A 142 5.54 19.08 -11.69
N PHE A 143 5.84 18.08 -10.86
CA PHE A 143 5.41 18.06 -9.46
C PHE A 143 6.61 18.05 -8.52
N THR A 144 6.52 18.84 -7.46
CA THR A 144 7.45 18.76 -6.33
C THR A 144 6.69 18.20 -5.14
N LEU A 145 7.01 16.96 -4.76
CA LEU A 145 6.46 16.33 -3.57
C LEU A 145 7.30 16.69 -2.35
N THR A 146 6.64 16.98 -1.24
CA THR A 146 7.30 17.31 0.03
C THR A 146 6.48 16.83 1.21
N PRO A 147 7.11 16.33 2.28
CA PRO A 147 6.42 15.99 3.51
C PRO A 147 6.20 17.23 4.40
N ALA A 148 6.66 18.42 3.98
CA ALA A 148 6.62 19.64 4.78
C ALA A 148 6.07 20.83 3.99
N THR A 149 5.41 21.75 4.70
CA THR A 149 5.05 23.07 4.17
C THR A 149 6.29 23.93 3.90
N ASP A 150 6.15 25.05 3.20
CA ASP A 150 7.24 26.03 2.98
C ASP A 150 7.83 26.57 4.30
N GLY A 151 7.03 26.57 5.38
CA GLY A 151 7.46 26.94 6.72
C GLY A 151 8.18 25.81 7.48
N GLY A 152 8.36 24.64 6.88
CA GLY A 152 9.03 23.47 7.46
C GLY A 152 8.15 22.63 8.38
N GLN A 153 6.83 22.86 8.43
CA GLN A 153 5.92 22.03 9.22
C GLN A 153 5.66 20.71 8.50
N LEU A 154 5.97 19.59 9.14
CA LEU A 154 5.70 18.25 8.61
C LEU A 154 4.19 17.97 8.55
N ILE A 155 3.79 17.21 7.54
CA ILE A 155 2.41 16.75 7.32
C ILE A 155 1.88 15.84 8.42
N GLY A 156 2.80 15.17 9.13
CA GLY A 156 2.50 14.28 10.23
C GLY A 156 3.76 13.93 11.02
N ALA A 157 3.59 13.21 12.14
CA ALA A 157 4.73 12.73 12.91
C ALA A 157 5.52 11.69 12.07
N PRO A 158 6.86 11.76 12.01
CA PRO A 158 7.65 10.77 11.28
C PRO A 158 7.59 9.40 11.98
N ALA A 159 7.50 8.33 11.20
CA ALA A 159 7.55 6.96 11.70
C ALA A 159 8.97 6.36 11.63
N GLY A 160 9.08 5.03 11.74
CA GLY A 160 10.35 4.31 11.71
C GLY A 160 11.03 4.22 10.34
N THR A 161 10.39 4.73 9.28
CA THR A 161 10.93 4.84 7.92
C THR A 161 10.88 6.29 7.46
N SER A 162 11.84 6.72 6.63
CA SER A 162 11.98 8.12 6.20
C SER A 162 10.86 8.62 5.30
N TRP A 163 10.10 7.71 4.69
CA TRP A 163 9.02 8.04 3.75
C TRP A 163 7.64 8.07 4.42
N LEU A 164 7.48 7.54 5.64
CA LEU A 164 6.18 7.37 6.29
C LEU A 164 5.97 8.41 7.37
N PHE A 165 4.87 9.14 7.25
CA PHE A 165 4.37 10.07 8.25
C PHE A 165 2.99 9.62 8.74
N VAL A 166 2.69 9.84 10.02
CA VAL A 166 1.41 9.47 10.63
C VAL A 166 0.36 10.51 10.25
N VAL A 167 -0.51 10.20 9.28
CA VAL A 167 -1.54 11.13 8.76
C VAL A 167 -2.94 10.48 8.71
N PRO A 168 -3.61 10.22 9.84
CA PRO A 168 -4.87 9.49 9.86
C PRO A 168 -5.99 10.17 9.06
N GLN A 169 -6.08 11.51 9.11
CA GLN A 169 -7.05 12.27 8.32
C GLN A 169 -6.88 12.04 6.81
N GLY A 170 -5.65 11.79 6.35
CA GLY A 170 -5.39 11.49 4.95
C GLY A 170 -6.01 10.18 4.47
N LEU A 171 -6.23 9.21 5.36
CA LEU A 171 -6.98 8.00 5.04
C LEU A 171 -8.44 8.35 4.76
N ARG A 172 -9.08 9.13 5.63
CA ARG A 172 -10.47 9.56 5.45
C ARG A 172 -10.64 10.41 4.19
N ASP A 173 -9.72 11.33 3.92
CA ASP A 173 -9.76 12.16 2.72
C ASP A 173 -9.53 11.36 1.43
N LEU A 174 -8.66 10.33 1.47
CA LEU A 174 -8.49 9.40 0.35
C LEU A 174 -9.76 8.60 0.09
N LEU A 175 -10.38 8.08 1.16
CA LEU A 175 -11.63 7.34 1.05
C LEU A 175 -12.73 8.18 0.39
N ASN A 176 -12.86 9.45 0.78
CA ASN A 176 -13.81 10.38 0.15
C ASN A 176 -13.50 10.62 -1.33
N TRP A 177 -12.21 10.78 -1.69
CA TRP A 177 -11.81 10.94 -3.09
C TRP A 177 -12.14 9.69 -3.93
N LEU A 178 -11.87 8.49 -3.39
CA LEU A 178 -12.18 7.22 -4.05
C LEU A 178 -13.69 7.02 -4.22
N ASP A 179 -14.49 7.28 -3.18
CA ASP A 179 -15.95 7.15 -3.24
C ASP A 179 -16.58 8.14 -4.23
N THR A 180 -16.06 9.37 -4.28
CA THR A 180 -16.49 10.39 -5.26
C THR A 180 -16.20 9.96 -6.69
N ARG A 181 -15.01 9.40 -6.95
CA ARG A 181 -14.59 9.00 -8.31
C ARG A 181 -15.20 7.67 -8.75
N TYR A 182 -15.37 6.72 -7.84
CA TYR A 182 -15.83 5.36 -8.10
C TYR A 182 -17.05 5.01 -7.23
N PRO A 183 -18.17 5.75 -7.40
CA PRO A 183 -19.33 5.57 -6.53
C PRO A 183 -19.85 4.13 -6.60
N ASN A 184 -20.42 3.65 -5.49
CA ASN A 184 -20.99 2.31 -5.33
C ASN A 184 -19.99 1.15 -5.34
N HIS A 185 -18.68 1.39 -5.32
CA HIS A 185 -17.70 0.31 -5.15
C HIS A 185 -17.39 0.09 -3.68
N ALA A 186 -17.33 -1.18 -3.25
CA ALA A 186 -16.82 -1.50 -1.92
C ALA A 186 -15.31 -1.20 -1.84
N ILE A 187 -14.85 -0.68 -0.71
CA ILE A 187 -13.44 -0.40 -0.48
C ILE A 187 -12.90 -1.36 0.59
N ARG A 188 -11.73 -1.95 0.35
CA ARG A 188 -10.98 -2.73 1.33
C ARG A 188 -9.63 -2.06 1.56
N ILE A 189 -9.33 -1.71 2.80
CA ILE A 189 -7.98 -1.31 3.19
C ILE A 189 -7.13 -2.57 3.26
N THR A 190 -6.51 -2.96 2.15
CA THR A 190 -5.75 -4.21 2.01
C THR A 190 -4.39 -4.16 2.68
N GLU A 191 -3.86 -2.96 2.91
CA GLU A 191 -2.72 -2.74 3.81
C GLU A 191 -2.81 -1.37 4.49
N ASN A 192 -2.52 -1.37 5.78
CA ASN A 192 -2.19 -0.17 6.56
C ASN A 192 -1.28 -0.59 7.72
N GLY A 193 -0.27 0.20 8.05
CA GLY A 193 0.64 -0.13 9.15
C GLY A 193 1.84 0.80 9.23
N CYS A 194 2.71 0.60 10.22
CA CYS A 194 3.93 1.39 10.34
C CYS A 194 5.10 0.60 10.94
N ALA A 195 6.31 0.92 10.49
CA ALA A 195 7.51 0.67 11.28
C ALA A 195 7.60 1.71 12.40
N GLN A 196 8.00 1.30 13.60
CA GLN A 196 8.27 2.23 14.68
C GLN A 196 9.75 2.66 14.66
N PRO A 197 10.09 3.85 15.20
CA PRO A 197 11.48 4.25 15.37
C PRO A 197 12.32 3.22 16.14
N THR A 198 13.53 2.94 15.66
CA THR A 198 14.37 1.83 16.16
C THR A 198 14.87 1.99 17.59
N TYR A 199 14.83 3.21 18.14
CA TYR A 199 15.20 3.49 19.53
C TYR A 199 14.10 3.09 20.54
N LEU A 200 12.92 2.71 20.07
CA LEU A 200 11.81 2.24 20.91
C LEU A 200 11.89 0.73 21.15
N ASN A 201 11.19 0.27 22.20
CA ASN A 201 11.09 -1.14 22.51
C ASN A 201 10.36 -1.90 21.39
N PRO A 202 10.94 -2.98 20.82
CA PRO A 202 10.34 -3.70 19.69
C PRO A 202 9.07 -4.48 20.04
N ILE A 203 8.84 -4.79 21.32
CA ILE A 203 7.69 -5.55 21.84
C ILE A 203 6.61 -4.62 22.41
N ASN A 204 7.01 -3.62 23.19
CA ASN A 204 6.10 -2.62 23.75
C ASN A 204 5.95 -1.44 22.76
N ASP A 205 5.31 -1.70 21.63
CA ASP A 205 5.24 -0.82 20.46
C ASP A 205 4.02 0.11 20.47
N THR A 206 3.91 0.95 21.52
CA THR A 206 2.81 1.91 21.69
C THR A 206 2.63 2.84 20.49
N PHE A 207 3.73 3.25 19.83
CA PHE A 207 3.66 4.04 18.60
C PHE A 207 2.83 3.36 17.51
N ARG A 208 2.99 2.04 17.33
CA ARG A 208 2.22 1.26 16.36
C ARG A 208 0.77 1.10 16.77
N VAL A 209 0.51 0.92 18.08
CA VAL A 209 -0.86 0.93 18.62
C VAL A 209 -1.56 2.25 18.28
N ASP A 210 -0.90 3.38 18.53
CA ASP A 210 -1.49 4.71 18.29
C ASP A 210 -1.67 5.00 16.80
N TYR A 211 -0.75 4.52 15.95
CA TYR A 211 -0.91 4.55 14.49
C TYR A 211 -2.18 3.80 14.07
N TYR A 212 -2.33 2.54 14.46
CA TYR A 212 -3.50 1.75 14.10
C TYR A 212 -4.79 2.34 14.66
N ARG A 213 -4.80 2.73 15.94
CA ARG A 213 -5.98 3.31 16.58
C ARG A 213 -6.47 4.54 15.82
N SER A 214 -5.57 5.45 15.50
CA SER A 214 -5.94 6.71 14.82
C SER A 214 -6.39 6.49 13.38
N HIS A 215 -5.74 5.60 12.62
CA HIS A 215 -6.16 5.30 11.23
C HIS A 215 -7.48 4.53 11.18
N ILE A 216 -7.69 3.54 12.06
CA ILE A 216 -8.97 2.83 12.14
C ILE A 216 -10.08 3.78 12.59
N GLN A 217 -9.80 4.72 13.49
CA GLN A 217 -10.75 5.77 13.85
C GLN A 217 -11.12 6.61 12.63
N ALA A 218 -10.15 7.13 11.86
CA ALA A 218 -10.42 7.92 10.67
C ALA A 218 -11.23 7.14 9.61
N MET A 219 -10.93 5.86 9.40
CA MET A 219 -11.74 4.96 8.57
C MET A 219 -13.17 4.80 9.12
N THR A 220 -13.31 4.63 10.43
CA THR A 220 -14.64 4.50 11.07
C THR A 220 -15.45 5.77 10.89
N GLU A 221 -14.82 6.94 11.01
CA GLU A 221 -15.46 8.23 10.73
C GLU A 221 -15.88 8.35 9.27
N ALA A 222 -15.08 7.87 8.32
CA ALA A 222 -15.45 7.81 6.91
C ALA A 222 -16.70 6.93 6.66
N ILE A 223 -16.78 5.78 7.34
CA ILE A 223 -17.95 4.89 7.26
C ILE A 223 -19.19 5.56 7.89
N VAL A 224 -19.05 6.08 9.11
CA VAL A 224 -20.19 6.53 9.93
C VAL A 224 -20.70 7.91 9.53
N TYR A 225 -19.81 8.84 9.21
CA TYR A 225 -20.19 10.23 8.92
C TYR A 225 -20.23 10.54 7.44
N ASP A 226 -19.31 9.97 6.66
CA ASP A 226 -19.24 10.24 5.21
C ASP A 226 -20.00 9.17 4.39
N GLN A 227 -20.51 8.13 5.05
CA GLN A 227 -21.31 7.05 4.46
C GLN A 227 -20.56 6.24 3.38
N ILE A 228 -19.23 6.14 3.50
CA ILE A 228 -18.38 5.43 2.54
C ILE A 228 -18.42 3.93 2.78
N ASN A 229 -18.58 3.14 1.70
CA ASN A 229 -18.70 1.69 1.76
C ASN A 229 -17.35 0.97 1.96
N VAL A 230 -16.76 1.10 3.15
CA VAL A 230 -15.55 0.35 3.52
C VAL A 230 -15.93 -0.99 4.17
N VAL A 231 -15.51 -2.09 3.56
CA VAL A 231 -15.95 -3.46 3.93
C VAL A 231 -14.83 -4.33 4.51
N GLY A 232 -13.62 -3.80 4.66
CA GLY A 232 -12.49 -4.57 5.20
C GLY A 232 -11.28 -3.73 5.54
N TYR A 233 -10.54 -4.18 6.55
CA TYR A 233 -9.30 -3.58 7.01
C TYR A 233 -8.27 -4.67 7.36
N TYR A 234 -7.08 -4.58 6.77
CA TYR A 234 -6.03 -5.56 6.89
C TYR A 234 -4.72 -4.87 7.31
N ALA A 235 -4.25 -5.23 8.50
CA ALA A 235 -3.02 -4.69 9.07
C ALA A 235 -1.77 -5.24 8.33
N TRP A 236 -0.90 -4.35 7.87
CA TRP A 236 0.44 -4.70 7.41
C TRP A 236 1.45 -4.56 8.56
N SER A 237 1.96 -5.65 9.12
CA SER A 237 1.74 -7.04 8.73
C SER A 237 1.58 -7.94 9.94
N LEU A 238 1.18 -9.19 9.71
CA LEU A 238 1.02 -10.15 10.80
C LEU A 238 2.32 -10.35 11.58
N PHE A 239 3.46 -10.46 10.89
CA PHE A 239 4.77 -10.71 11.50
C PHE A 239 5.87 -9.89 10.83
N ASP A 240 6.92 -9.58 11.60
CA ASP A 240 8.13 -8.97 11.05
C ASP A 240 8.68 -9.85 9.90
N ASN A 241 8.96 -9.22 8.76
CA ASN A 241 9.29 -9.93 7.52
C ASN A 241 10.45 -9.24 6.75
N TYR A 242 10.74 -9.74 5.55
CA TYR A 242 11.71 -9.14 4.64
C TYR A 242 11.10 -7.94 3.91
N GLU A 243 11.45 -6.73 4.34
CA GLU A 243 10.91 -5.48 3.81
C GLU A 243 11.70 -5.00 2.58
N TRP A 244 11.67 -5.81 1.51
CA TRP A 244 12.22 -5.44 0.21
C TRP A 244 13.67 -4.93 0.28
N ALA A 245 13.93 -3.71 -0.21
CA ALA A 245 15.24 -3.08 -0.22
C ALA A 245 15.81 -2.80 1.20
N ASP A 246 14.95 -2.73 2.22
CA ASP A 246 15.36 -2.60 3.61
C ASP A 246 15.72 -3.93 4.27
N GLY A 247 15.40 -5.05 3.60
CA GLY A 247 15.59 -6.39 4.11
C GLY A 247 14.97 -6.54 5.50
N TYR A 248 15.74 -7.10 6.43
CA TYR A 248 15.26 -7.40 7.79
C TYR A 248 15.44 -6.26 8.80
N ARG A 249 15.82 -5.06 8.35
CA ARG A 249 16.03 -3.90 9.25
C ARG A 249 14.69 -3.31 9.70
N THR A 250 13.81 -3.07 8.74
CA THR A 250 12.50 -2.45 8.96
C THR A 250 11.50 -3.51 9.45
N ARG A 251 10.66 -3.14 10.41
CA ARG A 251 9.76 -4.07 11.12
C ARG A 251 8.35 -3.54 11.20
N PHE A 252 7.49 -3.95 10.26
CA PHE A 252 6.06 -3.61 10.21
C PHE A 252 5.16 -4.56 11.02
N GLY A 253 5.67 -5.74 11.37
CA GLY A 253 4.86 -6.79 11.98
C GLY A 253 4.24 -6.40 13.31
N ILE A 254 3.02 -6.83 13.57
CA ILE A 254 2.43 -6.81 14.92
C ILE A 254 2.95 -7.96 15.79
N ILE A 255 3.57 -8.99 15.18
CA ILE A 255 4.31 -10.06 15.85
C ILE A 255 5.80 -9.86 15.59
N TYR A 256 6.59 -9.81 16.67
CA TYR A 256 8.04 -9.80 16.58
C TYR A 256 8.55 -11.16 16.14
N VAL A 257 9.51 -11.17 15.23
CA VAL A 257 10.25 -12.38 14.83
C VAL A 257 11.71 -12.19 15.17
N ASP A 258 12.23 -13.05 16.04
CA ASP A 258 13.67 -13.25 16.16
C ASP A 258 14.14 -13.97 14.90
N TYR A 259 14.88 -13.30 14.02
CA TYR A 259 15.28 -13.89 12.75
C TYR A 259 16.32 -15.01 12.90
N THR A 260 17.03 -15.07 14.03
CA THR A 260 18.01 -16.14 14.31
C THR A 260 17.29 -17.40 14.77
N THR A 261 16.41 -17.28 15.77
CA THR A 261 15.74 -18.44 16.38
C THR A 261 14.39 -18.77 15.76
N GLN A 262 13.84 -17.85 14.96
CA GLN A 262 12.48 -17.89 14.42
C GLN A 262 11.39 -17.91 15.50
N VAL A 263 11.70 -17.52 16.74
CA VAL A 263 10.68 -17.36 17.80
C VAL A 263 9.80 -16.17 17.46
N ARG A 264 8.48 -16.35 17.62
CA ARG A 264 7.46 -15.33 17.40
C ARG A 264 6.88 -14.85 18.73
N THR A 265 6.91 -13.54 18.95
CA THR A 265 6.42 -12.91 20.18
C THR A 265 5.39 -11.84 19.81
N PRO A 266 4.12 -11.96 20.24
CA PRO A 266 3.13 -10.91 20.04
C PRO A 266 3.61 -9.59 20.64
N LYS A 267 3.55 -8.50 19.87
CA LYS A 267 3.80 -7.14 20.37
C LYS A 267 2.53 -6.58 21.03
N LEU A 268 2.64 -5.43 21.69
CA LEU A 268 1.48 -4.75 22.25
C LEU A 268 0.42 -4.46 21.17
N SER A 269 0.83 -4.08 19.97
CA SER A 269 -0.06 -3.88 18.82
C SER A 269 -0.85 -5.13 18.43
N ALA A 270 -0.27 -6.33 18.52
CA ALA A 270 -1.01 -7.57 18.25
C ALA A 270 -2.08 -7.84 19.32
N LEU A 271 -1.75 -7.61 20.60
CA LEU A 271 -2.70 -7.78 21.70
C LEU A 271 -3.85 -6.78 21.56
N TRP A 272 -3.53 -5.51 21.33
CA TRP A 272 -4.52 -4.46 21.13
C TRP A 272 -5.43 -4.73 19.92
N TYR A 273 -4.87 -5.14 18.78
CA TYR A 273 -5.65 -5.43 17.57
C TYR A 273 -6.55 -6.66 17.74
N SER A 274 -6.07 -7.68 18.46
CA SER A 274 -6.88 -8.85 18.86
C SER A 274 -8.07 -8.44 19.74
N ASP A 275 -7.84 -7.57 20.73
CA ASP A 275 -8.89 -7.10 21.63
C ASP A 275 -9.92 -6.23 20.91
N LEU A 276 -9.47 -5.38 19.98
CA LEU A 276 -10.35 -4.62 19.09
C LEU A 276 -11.28 -5.57 18.31
N ILE A 277 -10.74 -6.56 17.60
CA ILE A 277 -11.54 -7.54 16.84
C ILE A 277 -12.53 -8.27 17.75
N ARG A 278 -12.10 -8.69 18.95
CA ARG A 278 -12.95 -9.39 19.91
C ARG A 278 -14.10 -8.50 20.40
N SER A 279 -13.84 -7.21 20.62
CA SER A 279 -14.86 -6.25 21.06
C SER A 279 -15.99 -6.09 20.03
N GLN A 280 -15.70 -6.21 18.74
CA GLN A 280 -16.70 -6.11 17.68
C GLN A 280 -17.57 -7.37 17.57
N LYS A 281 -16.97 -8.56 17.72
CA LYS A 281 -17.72 -9.83 17.74
C LYS A 281 -18.71 -9.95 18.90
N GLY A 282 -18.49 -9.20 19.98
CA GLY A 282 -19.44 -9.09 21.10
C GLY A 282 -20.60 -8.12 20.84
N GLN A 283 -20.49 -7.22 19.87
CA GLN A 283 -21.53 -6.25 19.50
C GLN A 283 -22.54 -6.82 18.48
N ASP A 284 -22.15 -7.83 17.70
CA ASP A 284 -23.05 -8.58 16.79
C ASP A 284 -24.16 -9.38 17.53
N ALA A 285 -24.10 -9.49 18.86
CA ALA A 285 -25.17 -10.10 19.66
C ALA A 285 -26.34 -9.14 19.98
N GLN A 286 -26.19 -7.83 19.75
CA GLN A 286 -27.26 -6.84 19.93
C GLN A 286 -27.06 -5.66 18.99
N LEU A 287 -27.49 -5.78 17.73
CA LEU A 287 -27.86 -4.60 16.95
C LEU A 287 -29.34 -4.28 17.25
N PRO A 288 -29.66 -3.14 17.88
CA PRO A 288 -31.04 -2.74 18.11
C PRO A 288 -31.70 -2.37 16.78
N SER A 289 -32.88 -2.91 16.55
CA SER A 289 -33.80 -2.45 15.51
C SER A 289 -34.06 -0.95 15.65
N ILE A 290 -33.74 -0.17 14.61
CA ILE A 290 -34.04 1.27 14.55
C ILE A 290 -35.55 1.41 14.35
N ASN A 291 -36.28 1.68 15.43
CA ASN A 291 -37.61 2.28 15.36
C ASN A 291 -37.46 3.78 15.58
N HIS A 292 -37.84 4.56 14.58
CA HIS A 292 -38.05 6.00 14.71
C HIS A 292 -39.13 6.26 15.77
N HIS A 293 -38.81 7.02 16.83
CA HIS A 293 -39.62 8.16 17.29
C HIS A 293 -39.02 8.86 18.53
N HIS A 294 -38.90 10.19 18.39
CA HIS A 294 -38.92 11.29 19.37
C HIS A 294 -38.31 11.13 20.79
N SER A 295 -37.26 11.92 21.05
CA SER A 295 -36.94 12.50 22.38
C SER A 295 -37.90 13.67 22.70
N PRO A 296 -38.06 14.14 23.97
CA PRO A 296 -37.02 14.82 24.80
C PRO A 296 -37.17 14.49 26.31
N SER A 297 -36.40 14.92 27.33
CA SER A 297 -35.22 15.76 27.62
C SER A 297 -34.93 15.57 29.13
N THR A 298 -33.74 15.99 29.62
CA THR A 298 -33.36 16.58 30.96
C THR A 298 -31.92 16.17 31.32
N SER A 299 -30.94 17.06 31.38
CA SER A 299 -30.58 18.10 32.37
C SER A 299 -29.61 17.63 33.49
N THR A 300 -28.44 18.27 33.50
CA THR A 300 -27.59 18.69 34.65
C THR A 300 -27.30 17.73 35.81
N ARG A 301 -26.01 17.48 36.08
CA ARG A 301 -25.31 18.06 37.25
C ARG A 301 -23.78 17.86 37.25
N GLN A 302 -23.09 18.93 37.63
CA GLN A 302 -21.70 18.97 38.10
C GLN A 302 -21.51 18.20 39.41
N SER A 303 -20.30 17.69 39.64
CA SER A 303 -19.61 17.88 40.91
C SER A 303 -18.09 17.74 40.74
N SER A 304 -17.40 18.66 41.39
CA SER A 304 -15.97 18.90 41.43
C SER A 304 -15.31 18.30 42.69
N ILE A 305 -13.98 18.48 42.74
CA ILE A 305 -13.07 18.77 43.87
C ILE A 305 -12.19 17.66 44.50
N PHE A 306 -10.92 18.09 44.66
CA PHE A 306 -9.79 17.76 45.57
C PHE A 306 -8.74 16.76 45.03
N ASP A 307 -7.55 17.23 44.58
CA ASP A 307 -6.31 17.59 45.35
C ASP A 307 -5.54 16.34 45.82
N SER A 308 -4.21 16.23 45.87
CA SER A 308 -3.10 17.20 45.85
C SER A 308 -1.74 16.44 45.85
N THR A 309 -0.68 17.12 45.39
CA THR A 309 0.75 17.07 45.85
C THR A 309 1.58 15.77 45.68
N SER A 310 2.65 15.82 44.88
CA SER A 310 4.09 16.04 45.24
C SER A 310 4.83 14.69 45.36
N SER A 311 6.11 14.46 45.07
CA SER A 311 7.31 15.21 44.69
C SER A 311 8.36 14.21 44.12
N LEU A 312 9.19 14.64 43.17
CA LEU A 312 10.43 13.98 42.72
C LEU A 312 11.62 14.79 43.28
N PRO A 313 12.79 14.19 43.59
CA PRO A 313 13.82 14.07 42.53
C PRO A 313 14.78 12.88 42.66
N SER A 314 15.18 12.31 41.53
CA SER A 314 16.33 11.38 41.44
C SER A 314 17.34 11.90 40.42
N ILE A 315 18.05 12.96 40.83
CA ILE A 315 19.28 13.44 40.19
C ILE A 315 20.44 12.69 40.86
N LEU A 316 20.75 11.47 40.41
CA LEU A 316 22.00 10.79 40.80
C LEU A 316 22.44 9.63 39.88
N PHE A 317 21.96 9.58 38.63
CA PHE A 317 22.36 8.53 37.67
C PHE A 317 23.06 9.04 36.40
N LEU A 318 23.26 10.35 36.24
CA LEU A 318 23.85 10.97 35.04
C LEU A 318 25.35 11.29 35.13
N ALA A 319 26.02 10.97 36.25
CA ALA A 319 27.45 11.26 36.43
C ALA A 319 28.40 10.09 36.12
N ILE A 320 27.88 8.89 35.81
CA ILE A 320 28.71 7.68 35.63
C ILE A 320 28.86 7.25 34.15
N LEU A 321 28.07 7.79 33.22
CA LEU A 321 28.24 7.50 31.78
C LEU A 321 29.19 8.44 31.02
N ALA A 322 29.58 9.58 31.61
CA ALA A 322 30.44 10.57 30.94
C ALA A 322 31.94 10.20 30.94
N SER A 323 32.36 9.18 31.69
CA SER A 323 33.77 8.74 31.76
C SER A 323 34.12 7.59 30.81
N VAL A 324 33.15 6.98 30.12
CA VAL A 324 33.39 5.88 29.16
C VAL A 324 33.49 6.37 27.72
N LEU A 325 32.97 7.56 27.39
CA LEU A 325 32.98 8.12 26.02
C LEU A 325 34.25 8.90 25.66
N ILE A 326 35.09 9.26 26.63
CA ILE A 326 36.35 10.00 26.39
C ILE A 326 37.53 9.05 26.07
N LEU A 327 37.42 7.75 26.37
CA LEU A 327 38.49 6.78 26.12
C LEU A 327 38.36 6.08 24.74
N GLY A 328 37.16 6.05 24.14
CA GLY A 328 36.93 5.44 22.82
C GLY A 328 37.33 6.32 21.63
N THR A 329 37.41 7.64 21.82
CA THR A 329 37.75 8.61 20.76
C THR A 329 39.26 8.81 20.58
N LEU A 330 40.09 8.36 21.54
CA LEU A 330 41.56 8.40 21.40
C LEU A 330 42.15 7.17 20.67
N LEU A 331 41.45 6.04 20.61
CA LEU A 331 41.93 4.81 19.94
C LEU A 331 41.63 4.75 18.43
N ARG A 332 40.86 5.70 17.89
CA ARG A 332 40.59 5.80 16.44
C ARG A 332 41.52 6.75 15.67
N ARG A 333 42.45 7.43 16.34
CA ARG A 333 43.38 8.40 15.72
C ARG A 333 44.78 7.88 15.41
N VAL A 334 45.05 6.58 15.60
CA VAL A 334 46.39 5.99 15.37
C VAL A 334 46.43 5.00 14.18
N THR A 335 45.33 4.78 13.46
CA THR A 335 45.33 3.94 12.25
C THR A 335 44.81 4.70 11.03
N SER A 336 45.51 5.76 10.65
CA SER A 336 45.34 6.37 9.32
C SER A 336 46.69 6.89 8.77
N SER A 337 47.52 5.97 8.28
CA SER A 337 48.54 6.30 7.26
C SER A 337 49.05 5.03 6.58
N SER A 338 48.56 4.76 5.37
CA SER A 338 49.37 4.27 4.23
C SER A 338 48.45 3.87 3.08
N SER A 339 48.51 4.66 2.01
CA SER A 339 48.01 4.39 0.67
C SER A 339 48.95 3.43 -0.05
N ILE A 340 48.46 2.29 -0.53
CA ILE A 340 49.11 1.52 -1.61
C ILE A 340 48.04 0.98 -2.56
N HIS A 341 48.17 1.36 -3.84
CA HIS A 341 47.50 0.76 -5.00
C HIS A 341 47.91 -0.71 -5.16
N SER A 342 46.96 -1.63 -5.34
CA SER A 342 47.19 -2.80 -6.20
C SER A 342 45.87 -3.37 -6.73
N ASN A 343 45.94 -3.76 -8.00
CA ASN A 343 44.92 -4.42 -8.81
C ASN A 343 44.29 -5.63 -8.11
N ASN A 344 42.97 -5.75 -8.19
CA ASN A 344 42.29 -6.99 -7.82
C ASN A 344 41.44 -7.47 -9.01
N GLN A 345 42.02 -8.39 -9.79
CA GLN A 345 41.26 -9.28 -10.67
C GLN A 345 40.65 -10.37 -9.79
N SER A 346 39.33 -10.46 -9.75
CA SER A 346 38.61 -11.55 -9.09
C SER A 346 38.54 -12.77 -10.01
N PRO A 347 38.82 -14.00 -9.52
CA PRO A 347 38.65 -15.21 -10.30
C PRO A 347 37.17 -15.55 -10.46
N ARG A 348 36.78 -15.83 -11.70
CA ARG A 348 35.46 -16.29 -12.12
C ARG A 348 35.30 -17.76 -11.68
N VAL A 349 34.33 -18.05 -10.82
CA VAL A 349 33.93 -19.42 -10.50
C VAL A 349 33.00 -19.91 -11.61
N GLU A 350 33.43 -20.94 -12.33
CA GLU A 350 32.64 -21.64 -13.35
C GLU A 350 31.59 -22.55 -12.70
N LEU A 351 30.33 -22.39 -13.11
CA LEU A 351 29.25 -23.35 -12.85
C LEU A 351 29.26 -24.40 -13.97
N PRO A 352 29.25 -25.71 -13.67
CA PRO A 352 29.20 -26.74 -14.70
C PRO A 352 27.81 -26.80 -15.35
N SER A 353 27.80 -26.62 -16.67
CA SER A 353 26.67 -26.87 -17.57
C SER A 353 26.41 -28.36 -17.73
N ILE A 354 25.22 -28.83 -17.37
CA ILE A 354 24.73 -30.15 -17.78
C ILE A 354 23.58 -29.92 -18.75
N LEU A 355 23.90 -30.02 -20.04
CA LEU A 355 22.95 -30.20 -21.13
C LEU A 355 22.90 -31.69 -21.47
N ALA A 356 21.72 -32.29 -21.39
CA ALA A 356 21.39 -33.51 -22.12
C ALA A 356 19.89 -33.54 -22.43
N THR A 357 19.54 -33.08 -23.64
CA THR A 357 18.25 -33.35 -24.29
C THR A 357 18.37 -34.63 -25.12
N PRO A 358 17.38 -35.55 -25.09
CA PRO A 358 17.32 -36.63 -26.08
C PRO A 358 16.53 -36.18 -27.31
N ARG A 359 17.13 -36.38 -28.48
CA ARG A 359 16.50 -36.26 -29.80
C ARG A 359 15.46 -37.38 -30.00
N LEU A 360 14.27 -37.01 -30.44
CA LEU A 360 13.27 -37.92 -31.02
C LEU A 360 13.63 -38.24 -32.47
N GLY A 361 13.67 -39.53 -32.81
CA GLY A 361 13.90 -40.02 -34.16
C GLY A 361 13.13 -41.31 -34.43
N ALA A 362 12.23 -41.22 -35.40
CA ALA A 362 11.71 -42.23 -36.32
C ALA A 362 11.03 -43.51 -35.80
N THR A 363 9.78 -43.66 -36.26
CA THR A 363 8.94 -44.86 -36.34
C THR A 363 9.51 -45.94 -37.27
N PRO A 364 8.99 -47.18 -37.14
CA PRO A 364 8.55 -47.90 -38.33
C PRO A 364 7.13 -48.47 -38.23
N ARG A 365 6.56 -48.64 -39.43
CA ARG A 365 5.22 -49.11 -39.80
C ARG A 365 4.89 -50.52 -39.32
N HIS A 366 3.61 -50.78 -39.08
CA HIS A 366 2.95 -51.97 -39.62
C HIS A 366 1.49 -51.68 -40.01
N THR A 367 1.16 -52.12 -41.22
CA THR A 367 -0.11 -52.00 -41.94
C THR A 367 -1.00 -53.18 -41.61
N ILE A 368 -2.29 -52.96 -41.28
CA ILE A 368 -3.38 -53.92 -41.59
C ILE A 368 -4.61 -53.12 -42.03
N THR A 369 -5.24 -53.63 -43.07
CA THR A 369 -6.23 -53.05 -43.98
C THR A 369 -7.68 -53.40 -43.64
N SER A 370 -8.60 -52.57 -44.17
CA SER A 370 -10.00 -52.86 -44.55
C SER A 370 -11.02 -52.92 -43.38
N SER A 371 -12.29 -52.51 -43.48
CA SER A 371 -13.15 -52.18 -44.62
C SER A 371 -14.41 -51.42 -44.17
N SER A 372 -15.08 -50.81 -45.15
CA SER A 372 -16.52 -50.54 -45.26
C SER A 372 -17.19 -49.43 -44.43
N ALA A 373 -17.91 -48.61 -45.19
CA ALA A 373 -18.83 -47.57 -44.80
C ALA A 373 -20.19 -48.13 -44.34
N SER A 374 -20.89 -47.37 -43.50
CA SER A 374 -22.35 -47.20 -43.61
C SER A 374 -22.84 -45.97 -42.84
N ARG A 375 -23.74 -45.26 -43.52
CA ARG A 375 -24.54 -44.10 -43.13
C ARG A 375 -25.57 -44.42 -42.03
N TYR A 376 -26.26 -43.35 -41.61
CA TYR A 376 -27.59 -43.27 -40.96
C TYR A 376 -27.57 -43.34 -39.42
N GLN A 377 -28.39 -42.60 -38.66
CA GLN A 377 -29.49 -41.69 -38.96
C GLN A 377 -29.80 -40.84 -37.73
N TYR A 378 -30.30 -39.63 -37.96
CA TYR A 378 -31.19 -38.89 -37.07
C TYR A 378 -32.44 -39.71 -36.72
N GLN A 379 -32.93 -39.64 -35.48
CA GLN A 379 -34.33 -39.90 -35.12
C GLN A 379 -34.77 -38.95 -33.98
N PRO A 380 -36.08 -38.63 -33.88
CA PRO A 380 -36.60 -37.41 -33.29
C PRO A 380 -37.28 -37.63 -31.92
N ILE A 381 -37.78 -36.49 -31.43
CA ILE A 381 -38.62 -36.18 -30.27
C ILE A 381 -39.82 -37.13 -30.10
N ASP A 382 -40.13 -37.42 -28.83
CA ASP A 382 -41.51 -37.42 -28.29
C ASP A 382 -41.60 -36.37 -27.18
#